data_AF-A0A7V9RCF0-F1
#
_entry.id   AF-A0A7V9RCF0-F1
#
_cell.length_a   1.000
_cell.length_b   1.000
_cell.length_c   1.000
_cell.angle_alpha   90.00
_cell.angle_beta   90.00
_cell.angle_gamma   90.00
#
_symmetry.space_group_name_H-M   'P 1'
#
loop_
_entity.id
_entity.type
_entity.pdbx_description
1 polymer ?
#
loop_
_entity_poly.entity_id
_entity_poly.type
_entity_poly.pdbx_seq_one_letter_code
_entity_poly.pdbx_strand_id
1 'polypeptide(L)'
;MHAAKIEITKRFTDRLIQEIYPRWMLRNGDKRCPAKLGELIVLLDNEGNDDPWGKEYAMTCGETGIKIRSAGPDGTFETADDIVSPRPQKP
;
A
#
# COMPACT_ATOMS: atom_id res chain seq x y z
N MET A 1 -20.65 -8.26 -0.10
CA MET A 1 -19.35 -8.54 -0.74
C MET A 1 -18.35 -7.37 -0.70
N HIS A 2 -18.76 -6.11 -0.48
CA HIS A 2 -17.81 -4.96 -0.41
C HIS A 2 -16.95 -4.92 0.87
N ALA A 3 -17.52 -5.21 2.04
CA ALA A 3 -16.80 -5.13 3.32
C ALA A 3 -15.56 -6.05 3.40
N ALA A 4 -15.64 -7.25 2.82
CA ALA A 4 -14.52 -8.18 2.78
C ALA A 4 -13.35 -7.66 1.94
N LYS A 5 -13.63 -7.07 0.76
CA LYS A 5 -12.60 -6.45 -0.09
C LYS A 5 -11.91 -5.29 0.61
N ILE A 6 -12.67 -4.45 1.31
CA ILE A 6 -12.12 -3.34 2.11
C ILE A 6 -11.18 -3.86 3.19
N GLU A 7 -11.58 -4.89 3.93
CA GLU A 7 -10.74 -5.46 5.00
C GLU A 7 -9.47 -6.12 4.45
N ILE A 8 -9.57 -6.87 3.35
CA ILE A 8 -8.41 -7.44 2.65
C ILE A 8 -7.44 -6.33 2.23
N THR A 9 -7.96 -5.26 1.62
CA THR A 9 -7.16 -4.11 1.17
C THR A 9 -6.43 -3.47 2.34
N LYS A 10 -7.12 -3.20 3.45
CA LYS A 10 -6.51 -2.62 4.66
C LYS A 10 -5.39 -3.48 5.22
N ARG A 11 -5.60 -4.80 5.29
CA ARG A 11 -4.58 -5.74 5.78
C ARG A 11 -3.37 -5.79 4.86
N PHE A 12 -3.61 -5.81 3.55
CA PHE A 12 -2.54 -5.80 2.56
C PHE A 12 -1.70 -4.51 2.63
N THR A 13 -2.35 -3.35 2.65
CA THR A 13 -1.65 -2.07 2.73
C THR A 13 -0.95 -1.88 4.07
N ASP A 14 -1.52 -2.35 5.18
CA ASP A 14 -0.86 -2.35 6.48
C ASP A 14 0.37 -3.27 6.49
N ARG A 15 0.27 -4.48 5.91
CA ARG A 15 1.38 -5.43 5.80
C ARG A 15 2.53 -4.86 4.96
N LEU A 16 2.22 -4.21 3.84
CA LEU A 16 3.24 -3.55 3.00
C LEU A 16 4.07 -2.55 3.80
N ILE A 17 3.43 -1.77 4.67
CA ILE A 17 4.09 -0.69 5.41
C ILE A 17 4.76 -1.19 6.68
N GLN A 18 4.12 -2.08 7.42
CA GLN A 18 4.58 -2.52 8.74
C GLN A 18 5.59 -3.67 8.66
N GLU A 19 5.51 -4.50 7.62
CA GLU A 19 6.36 -5.69 7.51
C GLU A 19 7.29 -5.64 6.31
N ILE A 20 6.77 -5.30 5.12
CA ILE A 20 7.52 -5.46 3.88
C ILE A 20 8.49 -4.30 3.65
N TYR A 21 8.04 -3.07 3.85
CA TYR A 21 8.87 -1.89 3.69
C TYR A 21 10.09 -1.88 4.63
N PRO A 22 9.99 -2.21 5.93
CA PRO A 22 11.16 -2.38 6.79
C PRO A 22 12.13 -3.44 6.29
N ARG A 23 11.62 -4.59 5.82
CA ARG A 23 12.48 -5.64 5.22
C ARG A 23 13.17 -5.15 3.95
N TRP A 24 12.46 -4.40 3.11
CA TRP A 24 13.02 -3.80 1.91
C TRP A 24 14.12 -2.79 2.28
N MET A 25 13.90 -1.92 3.26
CA MET A 25 14.91 -0.95 3.73
C MET A 25 16.18 -1.66 4.19
N LEU A 26 16.06 -2.71 5.00
CA LEU A 26 17.20 -3.51 5.46
C LEU A 26 18.01 -4.13 4.31
N ARG A 27 17.35 -4.49 3.19
CA ARG A 27 17.99 -5.05 2.00
C ARG A 27 18.58 -3.99 1.06
N ASN A 28 18.13 -2.74 1.15
CA ASN A 28 18.46 -1.67 0.21
C ASN A 28 19.37 -0.58 0.82
N GLY A 29 19.92 -0.83 2.01
CA GLY A 29 20.97 -0.01 2.63
C GLY A 29 20.50 1.42 2.89
N ASP A 30 21.21 2.40 2.29
CA ASP A 30 20.94 3.83 2.49
C ASP A 30 19.70 4.33 1.74
N LYS A 31 19.08 3.51 0.89
CA LYS A 31 17.85 3.90 0.21
C LYS A 31 16.71 3.96 1.22
N ARG A 32 16.11 5.14 1.34
CA ARG A 32 14.92 5.37 2.17
C ARG A 32 13.61 5.12 1.43
N CYS A 33 13.61 5.14 0.10
CA CYS A 33 12.38 5.05 -0.70
C CYS A 33 12.54 4.05 -1.85
N PRO A 34 11.60 3.09 -2.00
CA PRO A 34 11.48 2.34 -3.24
C PRO A 34 11.02 3.28 -4.35
N ALA A 35 11.50 3.06 -5.59
CA ALA A 35 11.12 3.92 -6.72
C ALA A 35 9.69 3.62 -7.21
N LYS A 36 9.24 2.37 -7.03
CA LYS A 36 7.90 1.90 -7.38
C LYS A 36 7.42 0.82 -6.43
N LEU A 37 6.10 0.68 -6.30
CA LEU A 37 5.49 -0.31 -5.41
C LEU A 37 5.93 -1.75 -5.71
N GLY A 38 6.18 -2.06 -6.99
CA GLY A 38 6.69 -3.37 -7.41
C GLY A 38 7.95 -3.81 -6.67
N GLU A 39 8.79 -2.89 -6.20
CA GLU A 39 9.99 -3.24 -5.41
C GLU A 39 9.66 -3.81 -4.01
N LEU A 40 8.48 -3.52 -3.48
CA LEU A 40 7.98 -4.15 -2.25
C LEU A 40 7.27 -5.46 -2.57
N ILE A 41 6.46 -5.48 -3.63
CA ILE A 41 5.64 -6.63 -4.00
C ILE A 41 6.49 -7.85 -4.37
N VAL A 42 7.69 -7.67 -4.93
CA VAL A 42 8.61 -8.80 -5.19
C VAL A 42 9.04 -9.56 -3.92
N LEU A 43 8.80 -8.99 -2.73
CA LEU A 43 9.03 -9.66 -1.45
C LEU A 43 7.78 -10.40 -0.92
N LEU A 44 6.66 -10.31 -1.64
CA LEU A 44 5.42 -11.00 -1.37
C LEU A 44 5.27 -12.15 -2.38
N ASP A 45 5.15 -13.37 -1.87
CA ASP A 45 4.95 -14.53 -2.73
C ASP A 45 3.54 -14.52 -3.34
N ASN A 46 3.46 -14.52 -4.69
CA ASN A 46 2.22 -14.63 -5.46
C ASN A 46 1.17 -13.53 -5.22
N GLU A 47 1.58 -12.32 -4.85
CA GLU A 47 0.67 -11.17 -4.73
C GLU A 47 0.89 -10.15 -5.88
N GLY A 48 -0.21 -9.59 -6.38
CA GLY A 48 -0.20 -8.59 -7.46
C GLY A 48 -0.06 -7.15 -6.95
N ASN A 49 0.06 -6.21 -7.89
CA ASN A 49 0.05 -4.76 -7.62
C ASN A 49 -1.34 -4.12 -7.74
N ASP A 50 -2.36 -4.92 -8.05
CA ASP A 50 -3.74 -4.46 -8.16
C ASP A 50 -4.51 -4.68 -6.86
N ASP A 51 -5.38 -3.74 -6.55
CA ASP A 51 -6.34 -3.86 -5.47
C ASP A 51 -7.50 -4.81 -5.84
N PRO A 52 -8.38 -5.17 -4.89
CA PRO A 52 -9.49 -6.09 -5.15
C PRO A 52 -10.53 -5.60 -6.16
N TRP A 53 -10.43 -4.36 -6.65
CA TRP A 53 -11.27 -3.77 -7.68
C TRP A 53 -10.55 -3.66 -9.03
N GLY A 54 -9.31 -4.16 -9.12
CA GLY A 54 -8.52 -4.23 -10.35
C GLY A 54 -7.76 -2.95 -10.67
N LYS A 55 -7.60 -2.06 -9.68
CA LYS A 55 -6.82 -0.83 -9.84
C LYS A 55 -5.46 -0.98 -9.18
N GLU A 56 -4.40 -0.59 -9.87
CA GLU A 56 -3.06 -0.56 -9.27
C GLU A 56 -3.02 0.36 -8.05
N TYR A 57 -2.41 -0.10 -6.95
CA TYR A 57 -2.18 0.73 -5.77
C TYR A 57 -1.22 1.89 -6.08
N ALA A 58 -1.53 3.08 -5.56
CA ALA A 58 -0.61 4.22 -5.59
C ALA A 58 0.32 4.19 -4.38
N MET A 59 1.62 4.43 -4.60
CA MET A 59 2.62 4.58 -3.54
C MET A 59 3.23 5.98 -3.59
N THR A 60 3.29 6.62 -2.43
CA THR A 60 4.05 7.86 -2.21
C THR A 60 5.10 7.61 -1.15
N CYS A 61 6.32 8.08 -1.35
CA CYS A 61 7.37 8.05 -0.34
C CYS A 61 7.76 9.47 0.06
N GLY A 62 7.89 9.71 1.37
CA GLY A 62 8.28 10.99 1.94
C GLY A 62 9.21 10.80 3.14
N GLU A 63 9.50 11.90 3.84
CA GLU A 63 10.44 11.91 4.97
C GLU A 63 10.02 10.98 6.11
N THR A 64 8.72 10.81 6.32
CA THR A 64 8.14 9.98 7.38
C THR A 64 7.90 8.52 6.95
N GLY A 65 8.39 8.12 5.77
CA GLY A 65 8.21 6.78 5.20
C GLY A 65 7.27 6.74 4.00
N ILE A 66 6.69 5.57 3.74
CA ILE A 66 5.79 5.36 2.61
C ILE A 66 4.31 5.44 3.01
N LYS A 67 3.48 5.80 2.04
CA LYS A 67 2.03 5.71 2.08
C LYS A 67 1.54 4.95 0.85
N ILE A 68 0.62 4.01 1.07
CA ILE A 68 -0.05 3.21 0.05
C ILE A 68 -1.53 3.59 0.00
N ARG A 69 -2.08 3.73 -1.21
CA ARG A 69 -3.48 4.08 -1.45
C ARG A 69 -4.09 3.12 -2.48
N SER A 70 -5.25 2.54 -2.16
CA SER A 70 -6.16 1.93 -3.14
C SER A 70 -7.26 2.93 -3.48
N ALA A 71 -7.68 2.92 -4.75
CA ALA A 71 -8.77 3.76 -5.27
C ALA A 71 -10.17 3.28 -4.81
N GLY A 72 -10.22 2.19 -4.04
CA GLY A 72 -11.47 1.70 -3.47
C GLY A 72 -12.48 1.20 -4.52
N PRO A 73 -13.73 0.93 -4.06
CA PRO A 73 -14.83 0.52 -4.91
C PRO A 73 -15.13 1.38 -6.13
N ASP A 74 -14.94 2.70 -6.08
CA ASP A 74 -15.26 3.59 -7.19
C ASP A 74 -14.13 3.68 -8.25
N GLY A 75 -12.94 3.16 -7.93
CA GLY A 75 -11.79 3.07 -8.82
C GLY A 75 -11.15 4.43 -9.13
N THR A 76 -11.53 5.48 -8.43
CA THR A 76 -11.08 6.86 -8.62
C THR A 76 -10.30 7.32 -7.40
N PHE A 77 -9.05 7.76 -7.60
CA PHE A 77 -8.28 8.30 -6.49
C PHE A 77 -8.82 9.65 -6.02
N GLU A 78 -8.54 9.96 -4.75
CA GLU A 78 -8.89 11.20 -4.07
C GLU A 78 -10.39 11.34 -3.77
N THR A 79 -11.07 10.22 -3.60
CA THR A 79 -12.47 10.11 -3.20
C THR A 79 -12.59 9.62 -1.76
N ALA A 80 -13.82 9.56 -1.25
CA ALA A 80 -14.10 9.24 0.15
C ALA A 80 -13.90 7.76 0.52
N ASP A 81 -13.88 6.86 -0.46
CA ASP A 81 -13.70 5.42 -0.29
C ASP A 81 -12.27 4.94 -0.50
N ASP A 82 -11.34 5.85 -0.80
CA ASP A 82 -9.91 5.58 -0.83
C ASP A 82 -9.44 4.91 0.47
N ILE A 83 -8.70 3.81 0.31
CA ILE A 83 -8.11 3.10 1.44
C ILE A 83 -6.63 3.47 1.50
N VAL A 84 -6.27 4.20 2.56
CA VAL A 84 -4.91 4.71 2.77
C VAL A 84 -4.26 4.06 3.98
N SER A 85 -3.02 3.58 3.80
CA SER A 85 -2.11 3.20 4.90
C SER A 85 -0.82 4.04 4.83
N PRO A 86 -0.22 4.45 5.97
CA PRO A 86 -0.81 4.37 7.30
C PRO A 86 -2.10 5.17 7.35
N ARG A 87 -3.08 4.68 8.12
CA ARG A 87 -4.35 5.38 8.27
C ARG A 87 -4.08 6.76 8.90
N PRO A 88 -4.69 7.85 8.39
CA PRO A 88 -4.56 9.14 9.04
C PRO A 88 -5.03 8.98 10.48
N GLN A 89 -4.18 9.40 11.43
CA GLN A 89 -4.58 9.43 12.83
C GLN A 89 -5.73 10.43 12.95
N LYS A 90 -6.88 9.96 13.43
CA LYS A 90 -7.95 10.87 13.82
C LYS A 90 -7.40 11.68 15.01
N PRO A 91 -7.47 13.02 14.97
CA PRO A 91 -7.00 13.86 16.08
C PRO A 91 -7.71 13.52 17.39
#